data_AF-A0A847LG42-F1
#
_entry.id   AF-A0A847LG42-F1
#
_cell.length_a   1.000
_cell.length_b   1.000
_cell.length_c   1.000
_cell.angle_alpha   90.00
_cell.angle_beta   90.00
_cell.angle_gamma   90.00
#
_symmetry.space_group_name_H-M   'P 1'
#
loop_
_entity.id
_entity.type
_entity.pdbx_description
1 polymer ?
#
loop_
_entity_poly.entity_id
_entity_poly.type
_entity_poly.pdbx_seq_one_letter_code
_entity_poly.pdbx_strand_id
1 'polypeptide(L)'
;MTTLYWDCFAGIAGNMAVGSLLDLGADPGRLRAALASIPFPEGPLGLIIEERVKAGFRATYFNTVDDEHDHHGSAPGSGHDPEQGHGHSHRHVHDHGHDHHHDHDHDHDYEHHHDHNHDHDHDHDHDHDHGHDHHHDHGRGLDHHPHQPTPDGRSRSPRKAALHAHLGRAADRPAAKAADRAAPHPRRAAHHDHHHGAHGRGLPQIRELLAAADLRPRARQAALDCFQVLAAAEARIHGTTTDRIHFHEVGARDSIADFVAAAVCLDDLGVTSIFASPVHLGSGFVTCQHGRLPVPAPATALLLAGFPAWSDPAIAGELTTPTGAALLKGLGAVPGFPPGFTWQRVGHGGGRLELPIPNLLRAFLGDAARPGRRLDAVTVLETNLDNVTGELLGHVLDRLMAAGALDVTLTPTQMKKGRPGHRLAVMALPAQADALEDLLFAELPTLGIRRHPMTRAVLERAPVTVDTPFGPLAGKAVTAPDGSARTSIEFEARRQAAAAVGLPLRLVDERLAAPIPPMAGQPAAGSPAAGSPAAGSPAAGSPAARKHAPRPSPRERKEERHAARKKR
;
A
#
# COMPACT_ATOMS: atom_id res chain seq x y z
N MET A 1 19.16 5.61 -2.09
CA MET A 1 18.21 6.34 -1.22
C MET A 1 18.06 5.52 0.04
N THR A 2 18.08 6.13 1.23
CA THR A 2 17.91 5.37 2.48
C THR A 2 16.45 4.93 2.60
N THR A 3 16.23 3.63 2.63
CA THR A 3 14.95 2.97 2.54
C THR A 3 14.71 2.11 3.77
N LEU A 4 13.53 2.29 4.36
CA LEU A 4 13.02 1.47 5.44
C LEU A 4 12.00 0.47 4.88
N TYR A 5 12.07 -0.78 5.33
CA TYR A 5 11.04 -1.77 5.09
C TYR A 5 10.52 -2.31 6.43
N TRP A 6 9.24 -2.12 6.71
CA TRP A 6 8.55 -2.70 7.85
C TRP A 6 7.89 -4.01 7.45
N ASP A 7 8.29 -5.08 8.14
CA ASP A 7 7.68 -6.38 8.03
C ASP A 7 6.59 -6.55 9.11
N CYS A 8 5.35 -6.28 8.72
CA CYS A 8 4.16 -6.23 9.57
C CYS A 8 3.56 -7.62 9.83
N PHE A 9 4.41 -8.65 10.00
CA PHE A 9 3.97 -10.04 10.15
C PHE A 9 3.18 -10.29 11.45
N ALA A 10 3.44 -9.54 12.52
CA ALA A 10 2.67 -9.55 13.77
C ALA A 10 1.88 -8.24 13.95
N GLY A 11 1.55 -7.59 12.84
CA GLY A 11 0.92 -6.27 12.79
C GLY A 11 1.90 -5.14 13.06
N ILE A 12 1.34 -3.94 13.26
CA ILE A 12 2.09 -2.72 13.58
C ILE A 12 1.31 -1.88 14.59
N ALA A 13 1.99 -1.46 15.65
CA ALA A 13 1.52 -0.48 16.62
C ALA A 13 2.55 0.66 16.73
N GLY A 14 2.14 1.82 17.26
CA GLY A 14 3.01 2.99 17.36
C GLY A 14 4.28 2.71 18.15
N ASN A 15 4.13 2.09 19.32
CA ASN A 15 5.25 1.65 20.13
C ASN A 15 6.21 0.66 19.44
N MET A 16 5.65 -0.32 18.71
CA MET A 16 6.44 -1.30 17.95
C MET A 16 7.21 -0.61 16.82
N ALA A 17 6.61 0.37 16.15
CA ALA A 17 7.28 1.17 15.13
C ALA A 17 8.47 1.93 15.74
N VAL A 18 8.26 2.66 16.83
CA VAL A 18 9.33 3.39 17.53
C VAL A 18 10.44 2.47 17.99
N GLY A 19 10.09 1.36 18.67
CA GLY A 19 11.05 0.37 19.15
C GLY A 19 11.90 -0.21 18.01
N SER A 20 11.28 -0.51 16.86
CA SER A 20 12.00 -1.04 15.70
C SER A 20 13.02 -0.03 15.13
N LEU A 21 12.71 1.27 15.16
CA LEU A 21 13.60 2.32 14.68
C LEU A 21 14.74 2.61 15.66
N LEU A 22 14.47 2.52 16.97
CA LEU A 22 15.51 2.62 18.01
C LEU A 22 16.50 1.45 17.90
N ASP A 23 16.02 0.22 17.71
CA ASP A 23 16.89 -0.94 17.52
C ASP A 23 17.68 -0.89 16.20
N LEU A 24 17.17 -0.17 15.18
CA LEU A 24 17.94 0.16 13.97
C LEU A 24 19.07 1.18 14.21
N GLY A 25 19.12 1.80 15.39
CA GLY A 25 20.16 2.73 15.82
C GLY A 25 19.77 4.21 15.74
N ALA A 26 18.48 4.55 15.77
CA ALA A 26 18.05 5.93 16.01
C ALA A 26 18.44 6.36 17.44
N ASP A 27 18.90 7.60 17.60
CA ASP A 27 19.41 8.13 18.87
C ASP A 27 18.29 8.32 19.91
N PRO A 28 18.27 7.53 21.01
CA PRO A 28 17.27 7.68 22.07
C PRO A 28 17.33 9.04 22.76
N GLY A 29 18.50 9.68 22.81
CA GLY A 29 18.70 11.01 23.41
C GLY A 29 17.97 12.09 22.62
N ARG A 30 18.04 12.05 21.28
CA ARG A 30 17.30 12.97 20.40
C ARG A 30 15.80 12.78 20.55
N LEU A 31 15.32 11.53 20.60
CA LEU A 31 13.91 11.24 20.84
C LEU A 31 13.46 11.80 22.19
N ARG A 32 14.21 11.56 23.27
CA ARG A 32 13.88 12.06 24.61
C ARG A 32 13.82 13.59 24.65
N ALA A 33 14.80 14.26 24.06
CA ALA A 33 14.82 15.73 23.98
C ALA A 33 13.62 16.27 23.20
N ALA A 34 13.30 15.66 22.06
CA ALA A 34 12.16 16.03 21.23
C ALA A 34 10.83 15.91 22.00
N LEU A 35 10.57 14.76 22.65
CA LEU A 35 9.35 14.54 23.42
C LEU A 35 9.26 15.45 24.65
N ALA A 36 10.39 15.71 25.34
CA ALA A 36 10.43 16.61 26.48
C ALA A 36 10.16 18.09 26.10
N SER A 37 10.41 18.46 24.83
CA SER A 37 10.13 19.82 24.33
C SER A 37 8.65 20.09 24.07
N ILE A 38 7.80 19.06 24.04
CA ILE A 38 6.36 19.21 23.80
C ILE A 38 5.70 19.75 25.09
N PRO A 39 5.02 20.91 25.03
CA PRO A 39 4.43 21.54 26.22
C PRO A 39 3.09 20.89 26.58
N PHE A 40 3.11 19.65 27.06
CA PHE A 40 1.92 18.96 27.54
C PHE A 40 1.33 19.68 28.78
N PRO A 41 0.04 20.07 28.78
CA PRO A 41 -0.62 20.69 29.93
C PRO A 41 -0.61 19.82 31.19
N GLU A 42 -0.57 18.50 31.04
CA GLU A 42 -0.61 17.50 32.10
C GLU A 42 0.75 17.26 32.75
N GLY A 43 1.82 17.89 32.23
CA GLY A 43 3.19 17.76 32.73
C GLY A 43 4.10 16.89 31.86
N PRO A 44 5.33 16.60 32.34
CA PRO A 44 6.33 15.89 31.55
C PRO A 44 5.91 14.45 31.26
N LEU A 45 6.29 13.96 30.07
CA LEU A 45 5.98 12.61 29.60
C LEU A 45 7.03 11.61 30.11
N GLY A 46 6.59 10.60 30.86
CA GLY A 46 7.45 9.49 31.26
C GLY A 46 7.66 8.52 30.10
N LEU A 47 8.90 8.08 29.87
CA LEU A 47 9.24 7.19 28.75
C LEU A 47 9.97 5.93 29.23
N ILE A 48 9.47 4.79 28.76
CA ILE A 48 10.07 3.47 28.92
C ILE A 48 10.78 3.14 27.60
N ILE A 49 12.09 2.93 27.67
CA ILE A 49 12.90 2.44 26.54
C ILE A 49 13.83 1.40 27.12
N GLU A 50 13.58 0.13 26.82
CA GLU A 50 14.35 -0.97 27.36
C GLU A 50 14.40 -2.14 26.38
N GLU A 51 15.36 -3.03 26.60
CA GLU A 51 15.44 -4.27 25.85
C GLU A 51 14.54 -5.33 26.50
N ARG A 52 13.70 -5.99 25.70
CA ARG A 52 12.87 -7.12 26.12
C ARG A 52 13.13 -8.34 25.24
N VAL A 53 12.91 -9.52 25.80
CA VAL A 53 12.91 -10.78 25.04
C VAL A 53 11.47 -11.23 24.82
N LYS A 54 11.08 -11.40 23.56
CA LYS A 54 9.75 -11.92 23.16
C LYS A 54 9.95 -13.22 22.39
N ALA A 55 9.46 -14.33 22.94
CA ALA A 55 9.60 -15.66 22.34
C ALA A 55 11.05 -15.99 21.88
N GLY A 56 12.05 -15.60 22.70
CA GLY A 56 13.47 -15.83 22.43
C GLY A 56 14.16 -14.77 21.55
N PHE A 57 13.42 -13.77 21.04
CA PHE A 57 13.99 -12.69 20.23
C PHE A 57 14.18 -11.43 21.07
N ARG A 58 15.37 -10.84 20.96
CA ARG A 58 15.71 -9.54 21.52
C ARG A 58 15.00 -8.44 20.72
N ALA A 59 14.31 -7.54 21.42
CA ALA A 59 13.63 -6.39 20.81
C ALA A 59 13.70 -5.16 21.72
N THR A 60 13.70 -3.98 21.13
CA THR A 60 13.56 -2.74 21.88
C THR A 60 12.07 -2.49 22.15
N TYR A 61 11.71 -2.37 23.41
CA TYR A 61 10.39 -1.96 23.86
C TYR A 61 10.39 -0.45 24.11
N PHE A 62 9.42 0.23 23.51
CA PHE A 62 9.13 1.64 23.75
C PHE A 62 7.75 1.75 24.38
N ASN A 63 7.57 2.61 25.37
CA ASN A 63 6.25 2.99 25.85
C ASN A 63 6.26 4.35 26.57
N THR A 64 5.09 4.95 26.76
CA THR A 64 4.87 6.00 27.76
C THR A 64 4.46 5.38 29.09
N VAL A 65 4.88 6.01 30.20
CA VAL A 65 4.52 5.55 31.56
C VAL A 65 3.03 5.76 31.85
N ASP A 66 2.43 6.80 31.25
CA ASP A 66 1.01 7.09 31.39
C ASP A 66 0.15 5.92 30.84
N ASP A 67 0.58 5.30 29.74
CA ASP A 67 -0.13 4.20 29.09
C ASP A 67 0.08 2.83 29.78
N GLU A 68 1.11 2.64 30.62
CA GLU A 68 1.20 1.41 31.44
C GLU A 68 0.20 1.42 32.61
N HIS A 69 -0.10 2.59 33.19
CA HIS A 69 -0.99 2.65 34.36
C HIS A 69 -2.46 2.39 34.01
N ASP A 70 -2.92 2.75 32.82
CA ASP A 70 -4.31 2.57 32.39
C ASP A 70 -4.69 1.11 32.12
N HIS A 71 -3.71 0.25 31.82
CA HIS A 71 -3.94 -1.17 31.55
C HIS A 71 -3.85 -2.09 32.78
N HIS A 72 -3.40 -1.60 33.95
CA HIS A 72 -3.38 -2.38 35.19
C HIS A 72 -4.74 -2.43 35.93
N GLY A 73 -5.79 -1.81 35.40
CA GLY A 73 -7.13 -1.77 36.01
C GLY A 73 -8.05 -2.98 35.74
N SER A 74 -7.64 -3.95 34.93
CA SER A 74 -8.47 -5.13 34.58
C SER A 74 -7.80 -6.43 34.98
N ALA A 75 -7.57 -6.63 36.28
CA ALA A 75 -7.33 -7.97 36.81
C ALA A 75 -8.67 -8.72 36.95
N PRO A 76 -8.79 -9.99 36.51
CA PRO A 76 -9.93 -10.81 36.91
C PRO A 76 -9.84 -10.98 38.43
N GLY A 77 -10.93 -10.67 39.14
CA GLY A 77 -11.00 -10.80 40.59
C GLY A 77 -10.67 -12.22 41.04
N SER A 78 -9.43 -12.45 41.45
CA SER A 78 -9.04 -13.61 42.25
C SER A 78 -9.42 -13.30 43.69
N GLY A 79 -10.63 -13.72 44.08
CA GLY A 79 -11.02 -13.79 45.48
C GLY A 79 -10.08 -14.74 46.21
N HIS A 80 -9.24 -14.20 47.08
CA HIS A 80 -8.54 -14.97 48.10
C HIS A 80 -9.47 -15.11 49.31
N ASP A 81 -9.78 -16.36 49.66
CA ASP A 81 -10.16 -16.74 51.03
C ASP A 81 -9.10 -17.76 51.52
N PRO A 82 -8.58 -17.65 52.76
CA PRO A 82 -7.46 -18.45 53.22
C PRO A 82 -7.89 -19.75 53.92
N GLU A 83 -7.05 -20.77 53.73
CA GLU A 83 -6.82 -21.96 54.58
C GLU A 83 -8.01 -22.84 55.03
N GLN A 84 -8.00 -24.11 54.62
CA GLN A 84 -7.68 -25.26 55.47
C GLN A 84 -7.98 -26.58 54.74
N GLY A 85 -7.08 -27.55 54.87
CA GLY A 85 -7.26 -28.90 54.33
C GLY A 85 -8.29 -29.69 55.11
N HIS A 86 -9.00 -30.58 54.41
CA HIS A 86 -9.32 -31.95 54.82
C HIS A 86 -10.08 -32.61 53.65
N GLY A 87 -9.61 -33.78 53.23
CA GLY A 87 -10.30 -34.57 52.22
C GLY A 87 -11.51 -35.28 52.82
N HIS A 88 -12.58 -35.41 52.04
CA HIS A 88 -13.48 -36.57 52.06
C HIS A 88 -14.22 -36.68 50.72
N SER A 89 -14.27 -37.90 50.20
CA SER A 89 -15.17 -38.34 49.15
C SER A 89 -16.62 -38.22 49.62
N HIS A 90 -17.51 -37.61 48.84
CA HIS A 90 -18.91 -38.05 48.82
C HIS A 90 -19.55 -37.82 47.45
N ARG A 91 -20.20 -38.90 47.03
CA ARG A 91 -21.01 -39.12 45.84
C ARG A 91 -22.41 -38.61 46.16
N HIS A 92 -22.93 -37.63 45.42
CA HIS A 92 -24.36 -37.35 45.43
C HIS A 92 -24.88 -37.12 44.01
N VAL A 93 -25.78 -38.02 43.64
CA VAL A 93 -26.70 -37.96 42.52
C VAL A 93 -27.79 -36.97 42.90
N HIS A 94 -28.06 -35.96 42.06
CA HIS A 94 -29.37 -35.33 41.99
C HIS A 94 -29.73 -35.01 40.54
N ASP A 95 -30.66 -35.81 40.07
CA ASP A 95 -31.49 -35.66 38.89
C ASP A 95 -32.57 -34.63 39.17
N HIS A 96 -32.71 -33.59 38.34
CA HIS A 96 -33.92 -32.77 38.23
C HIS A 96 -34.02 -32.20 36.81
N GLY A 97 -34.87 -32.87 36.01
CA GLY A 97 -35.44 -32.30 34.81
C GLY A 97 -36.46 -31.20 35.14
N HIS A 98 -36.43 -30.13 34.35
CA HIS A 98 -37.52 -29.16 34.28
C HIS A 98 -37.79 -28.83 32.82
N ASP A 99 -38.90 -29.37 32.34
CA ASP A 99 -39.62 -28.90 31.16
C ASP A 99 -40.23 -27.52 31.46
N HIS A 100 -39.97 -26.56 30.57
CA HIS A 100 -40.71 -25.29 30.56
C HIS A 100 -41.37 -25.10 29.19
N HIS A 101 -42.67 -25.39 29.17
CA HIS A 101 -43.61 -24.89 28.19
C HIS A 101 -43.84 -23.39 28.42
N HIS A 102 -43.73 -22.59 27.36
CA HIS A 102 -44.33 -21.26 27.32
C HIS A 102 -45.15 -21.13 26.03
N ASP A 103 -46.46 -21.14 26.21
CA ASP A 103 -47.44 -20.65 25.25
C ASP A 103 -47.42 -19.11 25.24
N HIS A 104 -47.30 -18.52 24.06
CA HIS A 104 -47.68 -17.14 23.82
C HIS A 104 -48.33 -17.02 22.43
N ASP A 105 -49.65 -16.98 22.43
CA ASP A 105 -50.47 -16.41 21.37
C ASP A 105 -50.35 -14.88 21.37
N HIS A 106 -50.32 -14.27 20.17
CA HIS A 106 -51.05 -13.04 19.78
C HIS A 106 -50.72 -12.66 18.32
N ASP A 107 -51.63 -12.97 17.38
CA ASP A 107 -52.38 -12.04 16.50
C ASP A 107 -51.83 -10.59 16.34
N HIS A 108 -51.74 -9.92 15.18
CA HIS A 108 -52.45 -10.00 13.88
C HIS A 108 -51.69 -9.20 12.79
N ASP A 109 -51.89 -9.62 11.53
CA ASP A 109 -52.16 -8.86 10.28
C ASP A 109 -51.13 -7.91 9.64
N TYR A 110 -50.69 -8.23 8.42
CA TYR A 110 -50.83 -7.40 7.20
C TYR A 110 -50.41 -8.20 5.95
N GLU A 111 -51.35 -8.39 5.00
CA GLU A 111 -51.15 -8.99 3.68
C GLU A 111 -50.50 -8.02 2.68
N HIS A 112 -49.70 -8.55 1.74
CA HIS A 112 -49.75 -8.13 0.33
C HIS A 112 -49.25 -9.25 -0.60
N HIS A 113 -50.09 -9.61 -1.55
CA HIS A 113 -49.85 -10.53 -2.67
C HIS A 113 -49.22 -9.82 -3.87
N HIS A 114 -48.43 -10.55 -4.66
CA HIS A 114 -48.58 -10.60 -6.12
C HIS A 114 -48.06 -11.94 -6.67
N ASP A 115 -48.93 -12.63 -7.40
CA ASP A 115 -48.67 -13.82 -8.21
C ASP A 115 -47.94 -13.47 -9.51
N HIS A 116 -47.06 -14.36 -9.98
CA HIS A 116 -47.00 -14.72 -11.40
C HIS A 116 -46.70 -16.21 -11.55
N ASN A 117 -47.63 -16.88 -12.23
CA ASN A 117 -47.65 -18.28 -12.58
C ASN A 117 -46.95 -18.49 -13.93
N HIS A 118 -46.19 -19.56 -14.11
CA HIS A 118 -46.12 -20.28 -15.38
C HIS A 118 -45.72 -21.74 -15.14
N ASP A 119 -46.61 -22.62 -15.59
CA ASP A 119 -46.53 -24.07 -15.62
C ASP A 119 -45.42 -24.55 -16.57
N HIS A 120 -44.86 -25.72 -16.31
CA HIS A 120 -44.85 -26.84 -17.27
C HIS A 120 -44.37 -28.14 -16.58
N ASP A 121 -45.23 -29.16 -16.72
CA ASP A 121 -45.04 -30.56 -16.35
C ASP A 121 -43.92 -31.24 -17.15
N HIS A 122 -43.31 -32.28 -16.58
CA HIS A 122 -43.10 -33.57 -17.26
C HIS A 122 -42.76 -34.67 -16.24
N ASP A 123 -43.60 -35.70 -16.25
CA ASP A 123 -43.41 -37.02 -15.62
C ASP A 123 -42.18 -37.76 -16.20
N HIS A 124 -41.58 -38.66 -15.42
CA HIS A 124 -41.42 -40.07 -15.81
C HIS A 124 -40.86 -40.95 -14.68
N ASP A 125 -41.34 -42.19 -14.74
CA ASP A 125 -41.38 -43.26 -13.76
C ASP A 125 -40.06 -44.04 -13.52
N HIS A 126 -40.00 -44.59 -12.29
CA HIS A 126 -39.53 -45.92 -11.84
C HIS A 126 -38.36 -46.65 -12.53
N ASP A 127 -37.39 -47.13 -11.73
CA ASP A 127 -37.42 -48.51 -11.20
C ASP A 127 -36.25 -48.79 -10.23
N HIS A 128 -36.55 -49.57 -9.19
CA HIS A 128 -35.60 -50.09 -8.20
C HIS A 128 -35.18 -51.50 -8.58
N ASP A 129 -33.92 -51.85 -8.34
CA ASP A 129 -33.52 -53.24 -8.15
C ASP A 129 -32.54 -53.37 -6.97
N HIS A 130 -32.83 -54.32 -6.08
CA HIS A 130 -32.08 -54.62 -4.87
C HIS A 130 -31.40 -55.98 -5.05
N GLY A 131 -30.06 -55.98 -5.10
CA GLY A 131 -29.24 -57.18 -4.96
C GLY A 131 -28.40 -57.11 -3.68
N HIS A 132 -28.73 -57.94 -2.70
CA HIS A 132 -27.86 -58.24 -1.56
C HIS A 132 -27.03 -59.48 -1.88
N ASP A 133 -25.72 -59.42 -1.62
CA ASP A 133 -24.90 -60.60 -1.40
C ASP A 133 -23.91 -60.33 -0.27
N HIS A 134 -23.87 -61.27 0.68
CA HIS A 134 -22.94 -61.31 1.80
C HIS A 134 -21.78 -62.23 1.49
N HIS A 135 -20.55 -61.78 1.71
CA HIS A 135 -19.42 -62.66 1.99
C HIS A 135 -18.46 -62.00 2.99
N HIS A 136 -18.19 -62.73 4.09
CA HIS A 136 -17.15 -62.41 5.06
C HIS A 136 -15.82 -63.04 4.63
N ASP A 137 -14.74 -62.27 4.72
CA ASP A 137 -13.37 -62.78 4.85
C ASP A 137 -12.60 -61.94 5.89
N HIS A 138 -11.80 -62.62 6.71
CA HIS A 138 -11.05 -62.04 7.83
C HIS A 138 -9.62 -61.70 7.40
N GLY A 139 -9.26 -60.41 7.45
CA GLY A 139 -7.90 -59.93 7.21
C GLY A 139 -7.53 -58.80 8.18
N ARG A 140 -6.40 -58.96 8.86
CA ARG A 140 -5.91 -58.17 9.99
C ARG A 140 -5.56 -56.72 9.66
N GLY A 141 -5.76 -55.84 10.64
CA GLY A 141 -4.71 -54.91 11.08
C GLY A 141 -4.88 -53.41 10.77
N LEU A 142 -4.87 -52.64 11.87
CA LEU A 142 -4.33 -51.29 12.04
C LEU A 142 -5.27 -50.07 11.80
N ASP A 143 -5.64 -49.49 12.95
CA ASP A 143 -5.50 -48.09 13.35
C ASP A 143 -6.31 -46.97 12.69
N HIS A 144 -7.26 -46.49 13.51
CA HIS A 144 -7.64 -45.10 13.82
C HIS A 144 -8.13 -44.12 12.72
N HIS A 145 -9.41 -43.78 12.88
CA HIS A 145 -10.13 -42.61 12.37
C HIS A 145 -9.39 -41.26 12.57
N PRO A 146 -9.74 -40.25 11.74
CA PRO A 146 -10.70 -39.26 12.22
C PRO A 146 -11.81 -38.91 11.20
N HIS A 147 -13.01 -38.69 11.74
CA HIS A 147 -14.17 -38.09 11.05
C HIS A 147 -14.14 -36.57 11.19
N GLN A 148 -14.49 -35.88 10.10
CA GLN A 148 -15.17 -34.57 10.11
C GLN A 148 -16.16 -34.49 8.92
N PRO A 149 -17.12 -33.55 8.92
CA PRO A 149 -18.55 -33.84 8.73
C PRO A 149 -19.13 -33.41 7.37
N THR A 150 -20.37 -33.84 7.12
CA THR A 150 -21.25 -33.42 6.01
C THR A 150 -22.11 -32.20 6.36
N PRO A 151 -22.56 -31.42 5.34
CA PRO A 151 -23.46 -30.28 5.49
C PRO A 151 -24.95 -30.59 5.22
N ASP A 152 -25.82 -29.68 5.69
CA ASP A 152 -27.13 -29.17 5.20
C ASP A 152 -27.95 -30.01 4.20
N GLY A 153 -29.29 -30.07 4.22
CA GLY A 153 -30.33 -29.32 4.91
C GLY A 153 -31.66 -29.39 4.12
N ARG A 154 -32.78 -29.09 4.82
CA ARG A 154 -34.11 -28.61 4.35
C ARG A 154 -35.19 -29.58 3.83
N SER A 155 -36.19 -29.81 4.69
CA SER A 155 -37.60 -29.30 4.63
C SER A 155 -38.37 -29.25 3.31
N ARG A 156 -39.63 -29.74 3.35
CA ARG A 156 -40.78 -29.17 2.61
C ARG A 156 -42.11 -29.24 3.40
N SER A 157 -42.83 -28.12 3.34
CA SER A 157 -44.22 -27.76 3.75
C SER A 157 -45.32 -28.38 2.84
N PRO A 158 -46.66 -28.11 2.99
CA PRO A 158 -47.29 -26.88 2.40
C PRO A 158 -48.71 -26.40 2.91
N ARG A 159 -49.13 -25.20 2.42
CA ARG A 159 -50.49 -24.70 1.95
C ARG A 159 -50.94 -23.35 2.58
N LYS A 160 -50.98 -22.21 1.83
CA LYS A 160 -52.05 -21.59 0.95
C LYS A 160 -53.21 -20.91 1.75
N ALA A 161 -53.77 -19.72 1.48
CA ALA A 161 -53.66 -18.69 0.42
C ALA A 161 -54.56 -17.43 0.71
N ALA A 162 -54.30 -16.32 -0.03
CA ALA A 162 -55.20 -15.25 -0.58
C ALA A 162 -55.80 -14.17 0.36
N LEU A 163 -56.04 -12.86 0.04
CA LEU A 163 -55.79 -11.87 -1.05
C LEU A 163 -56.79 -10.68 -0.88
N HIS A 164 -56.39 -9.39 -0.77
CA HIS A 164 -56.78 -8.26 -1.68
C HIS A 164 -56.32 -6.82 -1.25
N ALA A 165 -56.14 -5.97 -2.29
CA ALA A 165 -55.71 -4.55 -2.36
C ALA A 165 -56.62 -3.51 -1.63
N HIS A 166 -56.33 -2.20 -1.44
CA HIS A 166 -55.80 -1.16 -2.35
C HIS A 166 -55.58 0.21 -1.62
N LEU A 167 -54.50 0.94 -1.99
CA LEU A 167 -54.29 2.40 -2.14
C LEU A 167 -54.97 3.46 -1.22
N GLY A 168 -54.16 4.16 -0.40
CA GLY A 168 -53.58 5.48 -0.76
C GLY A 168 -54.29 6.81 -0.42
N ARG A 169 -53.58 7.63 0.39
CA ARG A 169 -53.57 9.13 0.50
C ARG A 169 -54.81 9.80 1.14
N ALA A 170 -54.77 10.95 1.81
CA ALA A 170 -53.76 11.88 2.37
C ALA A 170 -54.57 13.00 3.09
N ALA A 171 -53.99 13.69 4.09
CA ALA A 171 -54.06 15.15 4.31
C ALA A 171 -53.92 15.57 5.80
N ASP A 172 -52.92 16.42 6.01
CA ASP A 172 -52.76 17.56 6.92
C ASP A 172 -53.74 17.83 8.09
N ARG A 173 -53.14 17.96 9.30
CA ARG A 173 -53.12 19.10 10.29
C ARG A 173 -54.47 19.79 10.70
N PRO A 174 -54.56 20.59 11.79
CA PRO A 174 -53.58 20.95 12.85
C PRO A 174 -54.12 21.09 14.32
N ALA A 175 -53.18 21.33 15.25
CA ALA A 175 -53.18 22.26 16.41
C ALA A 175 -54.17 22.13 17.61
N ALA A 176 -53.56 22.12 18.82
CA ALA A 176 -53.64 23.16 19.87
C ALA A 176 -53.99 22.73 21.32
N LYS A 177 -53.08 23.12 22.22
CA LYS A 177 -53.24 23.78 23.54
C LYS A 177 -53.78 23.03 24.79
N ALA A 178 -52.85 22.88 25.74
CA ALA A 178 -52.79 23.44 27.12
C ALA A 178 -53.77 22.96 28.21
N ALA A 179 -53.23 22.50 29.35
CA ALA A 179 -53.32 23.19 30.65
C ALA A 179 -52.64 22.39 31.81
N ASP A 180 -51.63 23.03 32.40
CA ASP A 180 -51.23 23.15 33.82
C ASP A 180 -51.83 22.25 34.93
N ARG A 181 -50.95 21.62 35.76
CA ARG A 181 -50.89 21.82 37.23
C ARG A 181 -49.81 21.00 37.98
N ALA A 182 -49.12 21.72 38.86
CA ALA A 182 -48.57 21.36 40.18
C ALA A 182 -47.22 20.61 40.30
N ALA A 183 -46.27 21.29 40.95
CA ALA A 183 -44.95 20.82 41.39
C ALA A 183 -44.97 20.15 42.77
N PRO A 184 -43.91 19.39 43.10
CA PRO A 184 -43.19 19.62 44.36
C PRO A 184 -41.65 19.66 44.19
N HIS A 185 -41.00 20.38 45.13
CA HIS A 185 -39.56 20.63 45.27
C HIS A 185 -38.62 19.43 45.04
N PRO A 186 -37.38 19.69 44.56
CA PRO A 186 -36.22 18.91 44.97
C PRO A 186 -35.21 19.74 45.78
N ARG A 187 -34.58 19.00 46.68
CA ARG A 187 -33.56 19.40 47.65
C ARG A 187 -32.29 19.85 46.93
N ARG A 188 -31.62 20.85 47.52
CA ARG A 188 -30.25 21.25 47.20
C ARG A 188 -29.32 20.03 47.29
N ALA A 189 -28.91 19.49 46.14
CA ALA A 189 -27.71 18.69 46.02
C ALA A 189 -26.57 19.64 45.64
N ALA A 190 -25.50 19.62 46.42
CA ALA A 190 -24.26 20.27 46.06
C ALA A 190 -23.79 19.68 44.72
N HIS A 191 -23.67 20.52 43.70
CA HIS A 191 -22.89 20.19 42.52
C HIS A 191 -21.43 20.07 42.96
N HIS A 192 -21.01 18.84 43.26
CA HIS A 192 -19.62 18.47 43.12
C HIS A 192 -19.33 18.53 41.62
N ASP A 193 -18.62 19.56 41.19
CA ASP A 193 -17.88 19.54 39.93
C ASP A 193 -16.84 18.43 40.05
N HIS A 194 -17.26 17.21 39.70
CA HIS A 194 -16.34 16.17 39.31
C HIS A 194 -15.71 16.63 38.00
N HIS A 195 -14.53 17.25 38.10
CA HIS A 195 -13.58 17.32 37.01
C HIS A 195 -13.25 15.88 36.57
N HIS A 196 -14.06 15.32 35.69
CA HIS A 196 -13.67 14.19 34.86
C HIS A 196 -12.65 14.69 33.85
N GLY A 197 -11.38 14.76 34.29
CA GLY A 197 -10.26 15.10 33.42
C GLY A 197 -9.96 13.94 32.47
N ALA A 198 -10.53 14.00 31.26
CA ALA A 198 -9.97 13.45 30.01
C ALA A 198 -10.94 13.72 28.85
N HIS A 199 -11.13 14.98 28.46
CA HIS A 199 -11.75 15.29 27.17
C HIS A 199 -10.65 15.27 26.10
N GLY A 200 -10.72 14.32 25.16
CA GLY A 200 -9.71 14.09 24.14
C GLY A 200 -9.34 15.34 23.32
N ARG A 201 -8.06 15.46 22.95
CA ARG A 201 -7.57 16.60 22.16
C ARG A 201 -8.09 16.53 20.72
N GLY A 202 -8.34 17.68 20.12
CA GLY A 202 -8.64 17.80 18.70
C GLY A 202 -7.39 18.08 17.86
N LEU A 203 -7.50 17.91 16.53
CA LEU A 203 -6.40 18.20 15.61
C LEU A 203 -5.81 19.64 15.74
N PRO A 204 -6.61 20.71 15.96
CA PRO A 204 -6.06 22.06 16.15
C PRO A 204 -5.12 22.17 17.35
N GLN A 205 -5.50 21.59 18.50
CA GLN A 205 -4.67 21.59 19.70
C GLN A 205 -3.37 20.82 19.49
N ILE A 206 -3.42 19.70 18.76
CA ILE A 206 -2.22 18.92 18.41
C ILE A 206 -1.29 19.74 17.51
N ARG A 207 -1.82 20.48 16.53
CA ARG A 207 -1.02 21.39 15.69
C ARG A 207 -0.32 22.45 16.53
N GLU A 208 -0.99 23.03 17.51
CA GLU A 208 -0.40 24.02 18.43
C GLU A 208 0.73 23.43 19.28
N LEU A 209 0.49 22.25 19.89
CA LEU A 209 1.51 21.52 20.65
C LEU A 209 2.74 21.22 19.80
N LEU A 210 2.51 20.67 18.59
CA LEU A 210 3.58 20.34 17.67
C LEU A 210 4.25 21.57 17.09
N ALA A 211 3.61 22.73 17.02
CA ALA A 211 4.22 24.00 16.60
C ALA A 211 5.11 24.61 17.69
N ALA A 212 4.76 24.44 18.96
CA ALA A 212 5.56 24.91 20.09
C ALA A 212 6.76 24.01 20.42
N ALA A 213 6.73 22.74 20.03
CA ALA A 213 7.80 21.78 20.28
C ALA A 213 9.09 22.09 19.48
N ASP A 214 10.25 21.73 20.04
CA ASP A 214 11.56 21.81 19.38
C ASP A 214 11.81 20.57 18.52
N LEU A 215 11.15 20.56 17.35
CA LEU A 215 11.24 19.49 16.37
C LEU A 215 11.85 20.01 15.07
N ARG A 216 12.73 19.20 14.46
CA ARG A 216 13.18 19.43 13.09
C ARG A 216 11.97 19.54 12.14
N PRO A 217 12.00 20.42 11.12
CA PRO A 217 10.86 20.64 10.23
C PRO A 217 10.31 19.35 9.60
N ARG A 218 11.20 18.44 9.22
CA ARG A 218 10.84 17.16 8.61
C ARG A 218 10.09 16.25 9.58
N ALA A 219 10.60 16.07 10.79
CA ALA A 219 9.94 15.26 11.83
C ALA A 219 8.58 15.86 12.21
N ARG A 220 8.49 17.19 12.36
CA ARG A 220 7.23 17.88 12.66
C ARG A 220 6.18 17.65 11.58
N GLN A 221 6.57 17.79 10.30
CA GLN A 221 5.66 17.56 9.19
C GLN A 221 5.20 16.11 9.13
N ALA A 222 6.11 15.14 9.27
CA ALA A 222 5.77 13.72 9.27
C ALA A 222 4.77 13.35 10.38
N ALA A 223 4.96 13.87 11.60
CA ALA A 223 3.99 13.65 12.69
C ALA A 223 2.62 14.27 12.37
N LEU A 224 2.60 15.48 11.80
CA LEU A 224 1.36 16.14 11.37
C LEU A 224 0.63 15.36 10.27
N ASP A 225 1.36 14.77 9.32
CA ASP A 225 0.78 13.98 8.23
C ASP A 225 0.09 12.72 8.78
N CYS A 226 0.69 12.03 9.76
CA CYS A 226 0.06 10.93 10.50
C CYS A 226 -1.23 11.35 11.20
N PHE A 227 -1.21 12.50 11.90
CA PHE A 227 -2.41 13.03 12.55
C PHE A 227 -3.49 13.44 11.56
N GLN A 228 -3.14 13.97 10.39
CA GLN A 228 -4.10 14.37 9.37
C GLN A 228 -4.83 13.17 8.78
N VAL A 229 -4.12 12.09 8.45
CA VAL A 229 -4.76 10.89 7.91
C VAL A 229 -5.65 10.21 8.94
N LEU A 230 -5.22 10.18 10.20
CA LEU A 230 -6.02 9.67 11.30
C LEU A 230 -7.26 10.54 11.53
N ALA A 231 -7.09 11.86 11.57
CA ALA A 231 -8.20 12.79 11.72
C ALA A 231 -9.25 12.64 10.61
N ALA A 232 -8.80 12.42 9.37
CA ALA A 232 -9.70 12.20 8.24
C ALA A 232 -10.49 10.88 8.37
N ALA A 233 -9.85 9.82 8.89
CA ALA A 233 -10.52 8.55 9.15
C ALA A 233 -11.57 8.69 10.26
N GLU A 234 -11.20 9.32 11.38
CA GLU A 234 -12.09 9.56 12.53
C GLU A 234 -13.27 10.46 12.16
N ALA A 235 -13.01 11.55 11.43
CA ALA A 235 -14.05 12.45 10.95
C ALA A 235 -15.09 11.72 10.10
N ARG A 236 -14.65 10.79 9.25
CA ARG A 236 -15.53 9.96 8.42
C ARG A 236 -16.36 8.98 9.24
N ILE A 237 -15.79 8.36 10.27
CA ILE A 237 -16.49 7.41 11.16
C ILE A 237 -17.55 8.13 11.98
N HIS A 238 -17.22 9.31 12.51
CA HIS A 238 -18.09 10.09 13.39
C HIS A 238 -19.01 11.06 12.65
N GLY A 239 -18.97 11.11 11.30
CA GLY A 239 -19.81 12.00 10.51
C GLY A 239 -19.59 13.48 10.79
N THR A 240 -18.35 13.87 11.09
CA THR A 240 -17.96 15.25 11.42
C THR A 240 -16.83 15.74 10.52
N THR A 241 -16.29 16.92 10.79
CA THR A 241 -15.14 17.52 10.08
C THR A 241 -13.86 17.35 10.89
N THR A 242 -12.70 17.29 10.22
CA THR A 242 -11.38 17.18 10.86
C THR A 242 -11.08 18.24 11.91
N ASP A 243 -11.69 19.42 11.82
CA ASP A 243 -11.47 20.50 12.80
C ASP A 243 -12.34 20.36 14.06
N ARG A 244 -13.37 19.49 14.01
CA ARG A 244 -14.36 19.28 15.07
C ARG A 244 -14.25 17.90 15.71
N ILE A 245 -13.30 17.07 15.28
CA ILE A 245 -13.07 15.78 15.94
C ILE A 245 -12.44 15.99 17.31
N HIS A 246 -12.85 15.17 18.26
CA HIS A 246 -12.12 14.91 19.48
C HIS A 246 -11.67 13.46 19.41
N PHE A 247 -10.36 13.23 19.46
CA PHE A 247 -9.86 11.87 19.44
C PHE A 247 -10.14 11.22 20.79
N HIS A 248 -10.96 10.17 20.80
CA HIS A 248 -11.38 9.50 22.03
C HIS A 248 -10.27 8.63 22.63
N GLU A 249 -9.51 7.92 21.78
CA GLU A 249 -8.40 7.05 22.21
C GLU A 249 -7.04 7.54 21.70
N VAL A 250 -7.03 8.15 20.52
CA VAL A 250 -5.80 8.48 19.77
C VAL A 250 -5.30 9.92 19.94
N GLY A 251 -5.97 10.71 20.78
CA GLY A 251 -5.57 12.09 21.13
C GLY A 251 -4.87 12.18 22.48
N ALA A 252 -4.67 11.04 23.13
CA ALA A 252 -3.96 10.91 24.38
C ALA A 252 -2.45 11.11 24.17
N ARG A 253 -1.72 11.29 25.28
CA ARG A 253 -0.31 11.69 25.27
C ARG A 253 0.59 10.61 24.66
N ASP A 254 0.20 9.35 24.79
CA ASP A 254 0.79 8.15 24.20
C ASP A 254 0.81 8.19 22.67
N SER A 255 -0.32 8.49 22.02
CA SER A 255 -0.42 8.51 20.56
C SER A 255 0.35 9.70 19.96
N ILE A 256 0.38 10.83 20.67
CA ILE A 256 1.28 11.96 20.32
C ILE A 256 2.73 11.54 20.45
N ALA A 257 3.09 10.83 21.52
CA ALA A 257 4.45 10.34 21.72
C ALA A 257 4.86 9.37 20.60
N ASP A 258 4.00 8.43 20.22
CA ASP A 258 4.26 7.44 19.18
C ASP A 258 4.56 8.10 17.82
N PHE A 259 3.70 9.01 17.35
CA PHE A 259 3.90 9.67 16.06
C PHE A 259 5.13 10.56 16.05
N VAL A 260 5.34 11.35 17.12
CA VAL A 260 6.51 12.23 17.20
C VAL A 260 7.80 11.41 17.32
N ALA A 261 7.82 10.39 18.16
CA ALA A 261 8.96 9.50 18.32
C ALA A 261 9.32 8.81 17.01
N ALA A 262 8.34 8.24 16.31
CA ALA A 262 8.58 7.60 15.02
C ALA A 262 9.13 8.61 13.99
N ALA A 263 8.54 9.79 13.90
CA ALA A 263 9.00 10.84 12.99
C ALA A 263 10.41 11.32 13.29
N VAL A 264 10.77 11.50 14.57
CA VAL A 264 12.12 11.89 15.00
C VAL A 264 13.13 10.80 14.68
N CYS A 265 12.80 9.53 14.96
CA CYS A 265 13.68 8.40 14.66
C CYS A 265 13.90 8.25 13.14
N LEU A 266 12.87 8.43 12.32
CA LEU A 266 12.99 8.38 10.85
C LEU A 266 13.89 9.50 10.31
N ASP A 267 13.74 10.71 10.85
CA ASP A 267 14.54 11.87 10.47
C ASP A 267 16.00 11.74 10.96
N ASP A 268 16.24 11.05 12.08
CA ASP A 268 17.58 10.75 12.58
C ASP A 268 18.29 9.68 11.75
N LEU A 269 17.57 8.63 11.38
CA LEU A 269 18.06 7.57 10.49
C LEU A 269 18.22 8.03 9.03
N GLY A 270 17.76 9.23 8.69
CA GLY A 270 17.83 9.76 7.33
C GLY A 270 16.95 9.00 6.33
N VAL A 271 15.90 8.29 6.79
CA VAL A 271 15.01 7.50 5.94
C VAL A 271 14.33 8.40 4.93
N THR A 272 14.33 8.04 3.65
CA THR A 272 13.74 8.82 2.53
C THR A 272 12.56 8.14 1.85
N SER A 273 12.43 6.82 2.04
CA SER A 273 11.32 6.03 1.49
C SER A 273 10.98 4.91 2.46
N ILE A 274 9.70 4.58 2.58
CA ILE A 274 9.21 3.53 3.47
C ILE A 274 8.41 2.54 2.65
N PHE A 275 8.63 1.25 2.91
CA PHE A 275 7.89 0.14 2.35
C PHE A 275 7.32 -0.74 3.46
N ALA A 276 6.24 -1.45 3.18
CA ALA A 276 5.61 -2.34 4.15
C ALA A 276 5.19 -3.67 3.52
N SER A 277 5.37 -4.77 4.26
CA SER A 277 4.80 -6.07 3.90
C SER A 277 3.26 -6.06 3.98
N PRO A 278 2.56 -7.07 3.45
CA PRO A 278 1.13 -7.24 3.70
C PRO A 278 0.82 -7.20 5.20
N VAL A 279 -0.14 -6.37 5.59
CA VAL A 279 -0.39 -6.01 6.98
C VAL A 279 -1.23 -7.07 7.68
N HIS A 280 -0.71 -7.66 8.75
CA HIS A 280 -1.47 -8.58 9.58
C HIS A 280 -2.45 -7.79 10.48
N LEU A 281 -3.75 -8.04 10.32
CA LEU A 281 -4.80 -7.33 11.06
C LEU A 281 -5.07 -7.94 12.44
N GLY A 282 -4.97 -9.27 12.51
CA GLY A 282 -5.45 -10.05 13.66
C GLY A 282 -6.83 -10.61 13.35
N SER A 283 -7.58 -10.95 14.39
CA SER A 283 -8.95 -11.46 14.26
C SER A 283 -9.77 -11.22 15.53
N GLY A 284 -11.07 -11.50 15.45
CA GLY A 284 -11.98 -11.41 16.59
C GLY A 284 -12.46 -10.00 16.86
N PHE A 285 -12.44 -9.60 18.13
CA PHE A 285 -12.99 -8.32 18.59
C PHE A 285 -12.01 -7.63 19.55
N VAL A 286 -12.03 -6.30 19.54
CA VAL A 286 -11.30 -5.43 20.48
C VAL A 286 -12.30 -4.64 21.30
N THR A 287 -12.00 -4.41 22.59
CA THR A 287 -12.78 -3.55 23.47
C THR A 287 -12.13 -2.18 23.52
N CYS A 288 -12.89 -1.15 23.19
CA CYS A 288 -12.46 0.24 23.12
C CYS A 288 -13.55 1.14 23.77
N GLN A 289 -13.34 2.45 23.83
CA GLN A 289 -14.32 3.42 24.33
C GLN A 289 -15.63 3.42 23.54
N HIS A 290 -15.61 2.91 22.30
CA HIS A 290 -16.79 2.70 21.46
C HIS A 290 -17.44 1.33 21.68
N GLY A 291 -17.05 0.62 22.75
CA GLY A 291 -17.51 -0.72 23.07
C GLY A 291 -16.68 -1.79 22.37
N ARG A 292 -17.32 -2.95 22.15
CA ARG A 292 -16.67 -4.11 21.53
C ARG A 292 -16.83 -4.05 20.02
N LEU A 293 -15.72 -3.88 19.30
CA LEU A 293 -15.69 -3.73 17.84
C LEU A 293 -14.98 -4.92 17.17
N PRO A 294 -15.38 -5.29 15.94
CA PRO A 294 -14.65 -6.31 15.18
C PRO A 294 -13.25 -5.81 14.82
N VAL A 295 -12.30 -6.73 14.70
CA VAL A 295 -10.96 -6.46 14.15
C VAL A 295 -11.00 -6.66 12.62
N PRO A 296 -10.48 -5.71 11.81
CA PRO A 296 -9.88 -4.44 12.22
C PRO A 296 -10.92 -3.41 12.68
N ALA A 297 -10.54 -2.56 13.64
CA ALA A 297 -11.38 -1.44 14.05
C ALA A 297 -11.69 -0.50 12.87
N PRO A 298 -12.82 0.25 12.89
CA PRO A 298 -13.25 1.07 11.76
C PRO A 298 -12.20 2.08 11.26
N ALA A 299 -11.45 2.73 12.16
CA ALA A 299 -10.40 3.68 11.80
C ALA A 299 -9.24 2.97 11.07
N THR A 300 -8.78 1.85 11.62
CA THR A 300 -7.76 0.98 11.01
C THR A 300 -8.17 0.55 9.61
N ALA A 301 -9.43 0.13 9.42
CA ALA A 301 -9.94 -0.30 8.10
C ALA A 301 -9.88 0.83 7.06
N LEU A 302 -10.25 2.07 7.42
CA LEU A 302 -10.17 3.23 6.52
C LEU A 302 -8.72 3.65 6.23
N LEU A 303 -7.83 3.54 7.22
CA LEU A 303 -6.43 3.89 7.08
C LEU A 303 -5.70 2.92 6.14
N LEU A 304 -5.96 1.63 6.26
CA LEU A 304 -5.33 0.59 5.43
C LEU A 304 -5.93 0.44 4.03
N ALA A 305 -6.94 1.24 3.65
CA ALA A 305 -7.45 1.24 2.29
C ALA A 305 -6.30 1.47 1.27
N GLY A 306 -6.04 0.47 0.41
CA GLY A 306 -4.95 0.45 -0.56
C GLY A 306 -3.73 -0.40 -0.17
N PHE A 307 -3.67 -0.91 1.07
CA PHE A 307 -2.65 -1.87 1.51
C PHE A 307 -3.16 -3.31 1.37
N PRO A 308 -2.35 -4.25 0.85
CA PRO A 308 -2.60 -5.67 1.03
C PRO A 308 -2.63 -5.98 2.53
N ALA A 309 -3.66 -6.66 2.97
CA ALA A 309 -3.84 -7.03 4.37
C ALA A 309 -4.37 -8.46 4.46
N TRP A 310 -4.11 -9.09 5.60
CA TRP A 310 -4.55 -10.45 5.87
C TRP A 310 -4.87 -10.63 7.35
N SER A 311 -5.65 -11.65 7.65
CA SER A 311 -6.09 -12.01 8.99
C SER A 311 -5.83 -13.49 9.23
N ASP A 312 -5.50 -13.82 10.47
CA ASP A 312 -5.37 -15.20 10.95
C ASP A 312 -6.42 -15.44 12.04
N PRO A 313 -7.44 -16.30 11.80
CA PRO A 313 -8.43 -16.66 12.82
C PRO A 313 -7.84 -17.28 14.09
N ALA A 314 -6.62 -17.83 14.03
CA ALA A 314 -5.94 -18.41 15.18
C ALA A 314 -5.31 -17.35 16.11
N ILE A 315 -5.18 -16.10 15.66
CA ILE A 315 -4.55 -15.02 16.41
C ILE A 315 -5.60 -13.94 16.68
N ALA A 316 -6.22 -14.02 17.86
CA ALA A 316 -7.21 -13.05 18.32
C ALA A 316 -6.55 -11.77 18.83
N GLY A 317 -7.22 -10.65 18.59
CA GLY A 317 -6.80 -9.31 19.04
C GLY A 317 -6.47 -8.38 17.88
N GLU A 318 -6.40 -7.09 18.19
CA GLU A 318 -5.98 -6.06 17.24
C GLU A 318 -4.45 -6.05 17.14
N LEU A 319 -3.91 -6.61 16.06
CA LEU A 319 -2.45 -6.62 15.84
C LEU A 319 -1.95 -5.36 15.16
N THR A 320 -2.77 -4.77 14.30
CA THR A 320 -2.51 -3.46 13.71
C THR A 320 -3.47 -2.44 14.32
N THR A 321 -2.91 -1.51 15.10
CA THR A 321 -3.69 -0.47 15.77
C THR A 321 -3.99 0.71 14.84
N PRO A 322 -4.96 1.57 15.15
CA PRO A 322 -5.19 2.81 14.41
C PRO A 322 -3.93 3.66 14.27
N THR A 323 -3.11 3.75 15.33
CA THR A 323 -1.82 4.46 15.33
C THR A 323 -0.82 3.81 14.37
N GLY A 324 -0.68 2.48 14.39
CA GLY A 324 0.20 1.78 13.45
C GLY A 324 -0.23 1.94 11.98
N ALA A 325 -1.53 1.85 11.70
CA ALA A 325 -2.07 2.08 10.36
C ALA A 325 -1.89 3.54 9.90
N ALA A 326 -2.05 4.50 10.81
CA ALA A 326 -1.80 5.92 10.53
C ALA A 326 -0.34 6.22 10.26
N LEU A 327 0.61 5.53 10.93
CA LEU A 327 2.03 5.61 10.59
C LEU A 327 2.30 5.15 9.15
N LEU A 328 1.76 3.99 8.76
CA LEU A 328 1.94 3.49 7.38
C LEU A 328 1.39 4.49 6.35
N LYS A 329 0.15 4.95 6.55
CA LYS A 329 -0.51 5.85 5.60
C LYS A 329 0.08 7.25 5.58
N GLY A 330 0.26 7.85 6.76
CA GLY A 330 0.70 9.23 6.93
C GLY A 330 2.15 9.45 6.50
N LEU A 331 3.01 8.45 6.70
CA LEU A 331 4.41 8.50 6.26
C LEU A 331 4.60 8.09 4.79
N GLY A 332 3.51 7.80 4.07
CA GLY A 332 3.55 7.44 2.65
C GLY A 332 4.23 6.10 2.40
N ALA A 333 4.04 5.11 3.28
CA ALA A 333 4.59 3.77 3.08
C ALA A 333 4.03 3.13 1.80
N VAL A 334 4.91 2.53 1.00
CA VAL A 334 4.53 1.84 -0.23
C VAL A 334 4.34 0.34 0.06
N PRO A 335 3.18 -0.25 -0.30
CA PRO A 335 2.99 -1.69 -0.13
C PRO A 335 3.96 -2.52 -0.98
N GLY A 336 4.45 -3.61 -0.41
CA GLY A 336 5.34 -4.57 -1.07
C GLY A 336 6.80 -4.42 -0.67
N PHE A 337 7.64 -5.27 -1.26
CA PHE A 337 9.08 -5.26 -0.99
C PHE A 337 9.79 -4.24 -1.89
N PRO A 338 10.69 -3.39 -1.35
CA PRO A 338 11.39 -2.38 -2.13
C PRO A 338 12.24 -3.01 -3.24
N PRO A 339 12.06 -2.59 -4.52
CA PRO A 339 12.81 -3.17 -5.63
C PRO A 339 14.33 -2.96 -5.49
N GLY A 340 15.10 -4.03 -5.66
CA GLY A 340 16.57 -4.01 -5.59
C GLY A 340 17.15 -3.52 -4.25
N PHE A 341 16.37 -3.65 -3.18
CA PHE A 341 16.77 -3.26 -1.83
C PHE A 341 17.82 -4.19 -1.27
N THR A 342 18.89 -3.60 -0.73
CA THR A 342 19.89 -4.30 0.09
C THR A 342 19.88 -3.65 1.46
N TRP A 343 19.52 -4.42 2.49
CA TRP A 343 19.52 -3.95 3.87
C TRP A 343 20.88 -4.17 4.53
N GLN A 344 21.31 -3.21 5.36
CA GLN A 344 22.53 -3.34 6.17
C GLN A 344 22.21 -3.49 7.67
N ARG A 345 21.00 -3.11 8.09
CA ARG A 345 20.56 -3.20 9.49
C ARG A 345 19.18 -3.83 9.60
N VAL A 346 18.97 -4.55 10.70
CA VAL A 346 17.67 -5.13 11.09
C VAL A 346 17.41 -4.73 12.53
N GLY A 347 16.21 -4.22 12.81
CA GLY A 347 15.77 -3.85 14.15
C GLY A 347 14.41 -4.47 14.49
N HIS A 348 14.17 -4.69 15.77
CA HIS A 348 12.94 -5.30 16.29
C HIS A 348 12.30 -4.40 17.35
N GLY A 349 11.04 -4.06 17.14
CA GLY A 349 10.22 -3.34 18.10
C GLY A 349 9.26 -4.27 18.81
N GLY A 350 9.32 -4.32 20.14
CA GLY A 350 8.48 -5.18 20.95
C GLY A 350 7.07 -4.62 21.17
N GLY A 351 6.05 -5.44 20.94
CA GLY A 351 4.67 -5.13 21.31
C GLY A 351 4.32 -5.64 22.72
N ARG A 352 3.11 -5.31 23.18
CA ARG A 352 2.64 -5.66 24.53
C ARG A 352 1.95 -7.01 24.61
N LEU A 353 1.37 -7.46 23.50
CA LEU A 353 0.53 -8.65 23.50
C LEU A 353 1.40 -9.90 23.71
N GLU A 354 0.81 -10.89 24.38
CA GLU A 354 1.29 -12.26 24.40
C GLU A 354 0.46 -13.03 23.37
N LEU A 355 1.13 -13.50 22.32
CA LEU A 355 0.51 -14.12 21.15
C LEU A 355 1.16 -15.48 20.88
N PRO A 356 0.51 -16.36 20.10
CA PRO A 356 1.13 -17.60 19.63
C PRO A 356 2.39 -17.37 18.75
N ILE A 357 2.52 -16.17 18.18
CA ILE A 357 3.70 -15.71 17.44
C ILE A 357 4.44 -14.62 18.24
N PRO A 358 5.74 -14.36 17.98
CA PRO A 358 6.42 -13.23 18.62
C PRO A 358 5.73 -11.92 18.26
N ASN A 359 5.20 -11.19 19.26
CA ASN A 359 4.58 -9.88 19.05
C ASN A 359 5.66 -8.80 18.84
N LEU A 360 6.23 -8.78 17.63
CA LEU A 360 7.35 -7.93 17.24
C LEU A 360 7.08 -7.30 15.86
N LEU A 361 7.46 -6.03 15.70
CA LEU A 361 7.61 -5.43 14.38
C LEU A 361 9.08 -5.53 13.98
N ARG A 362 9.33 -6.16 12.83
CA ARG A 362 10.68 -6.23 12.26
C ARG A 362 10.87 -5.12 11.23
N ALA A 363 11.99 -4.42 11.30
CA ALA A 363 12.34 -3.34 10.41
C ALA A 363 13.70 -3.60 9.76
N PHE A 364 13.81 -3.32 8.46
CA PHE A 364 15.04 -3.43 7.70
C PHE A 364 15.41 -2.06 7.16
N LEU A 365 16.66 -1.66 7.36
CA LEU A 365 17.15 -0.37 6.87
C LEU A 365 18.29 -0.60 5.90
N GLY A 366 18.18 0.03 4.73
CA GLY A 366 19.29 0.12 3.83
C GLY A 366 19.04 0.95 2.59
N ASP A 367 19.54 0.51 1.44
CA ASP A 367 19.51 1.31 0.23
C ASP A 367 18.63 0.67 -0.85
N ALA A 368 17.63 1.42 -1.32
CA ALA A 368 17.01 1.15 -2.61
C ALA A 368 17.60 2.11 -3.65
N ALA A 369 18.13 1.52 -4.73
CA ALA A 369 18.66 2.17 -5.93
C ALA A 369 19.93 3.07 -5.81
N ARG A 370 20.75 3.03 -6.87
CA ARG A 370 21.97 3.84 -7.07
C ARG A 370 21.63 5.16 -7.79
N PRO A 371 22.41 6.25 -7.60
CA PRO A 371 22.20 7.52 -8.32
C PRO A 371 22.05 7.34 -9.85
N GLY A 372 21.12 8.08 -10.47
CA GLY A 372 20.84 8.03 -11.91
C GLY A 372 20.09 6.78 -12.38
N ARG A 373 19.65 5.89 -11.48
CA ARG A 373 18.82 4.73 -11.79
C ARG A 373 17.61 4.69 -10.87
N ARG A 374 16.42 4.71 -11.45
CA ARG A 374 15.17 4.42 -10.77
C ARG A 374 14.83 2.94 -10.97
N LEU A 375 14.60 2.21 -9.90
CA LEU A 375 14.01 0.88 -10.00
C LEU A 375 12.48 1.04 -10.04
N ASP A 376 11.82 0.47 -11.05
CA ASP A 376 10.37 0.40 -11.13
C ASP A 376 9.91 -1.07 -11.22
N ALA A 377 8.65 -1.30 -10.84
CA ALA A 377 7.99 -2.58 -11.00
C ALA A 377 7.21 -2.59 -12.31
N VAL A 378 7.27 -3.70 -13.03
CA VAL A 378 6.50 -3.96 -14.24
C VAL A 378 5.91 -5.36 -14.17
N THR A 379 4.83 -5.59 -14.91
CA THR A 379 4.26 -6.93 -15.11
C THR A 379 4.42 -7.29 -16.57
N VAL A 380 4.98 -8.47 -16.84
CA VAL A 380 5.00 -9.04 -18.19
C VAL A 380 3.88 -10.05 -18.32
N LEU A 381 2.96 -9.81 -19.25
CA LEU A 381 1.90 -10.73 -19.66
C LEU A 381 2.37 -11.51 -20.88
N GLU A 382 2.38 -12.84 -20.81
CA GLU A 382 2.81 -13.68 -21.92
C GLU A 382 1.76 -14.71 -22.32
N THR A 383 1.60 -14.91 -23.64
CA THR A 383 0.79 -16.01 -24.17
C THR A 383 1.35 -16.53 -25.51
N ASN A 384 1.06 -17.79 -25.82
CA ASN A 384 1.53 -18.45 -27.05
C ASN A 384 0.34 -18.68 -27.98
N LEU A 385 0.51 -18.34 -29.26
CA LEU A 385 -0.56 -18.27 -30.25
C LEU A 385 -0.15 -19.05 -31.52
N ASP A 386 -0.82 -20.17 -31.81
CA ASP A 386 -0.60 -21.00 -33.02
C ASP A 386 -1.78 -20.95 -34.01
N ASN A 387 -2.85 -20.23 -33.67
CA ASN A 387 -4.10 -20.17 -34.41
C ASN A 387 -4.55 -18.72 -34.70
N VAL A 388 -3.61 -17.78 -34.78
CA VAL A 388 -3.86 -16.35 -34.98
C VAL A 388 -3.14 -15.86 -36.24
N THR A 389 -3.81 -15.05 -37.05
CA THR A 389 -3.25 -14.46 -38.27
C THR A 389 -2.34 -13.27 -37.95
N GLY A 390 -1.40 -12.97 -38.86
CA GLY A 390 -0.55 -11.79 -38.74
C GLY A 390 -1.33 -10.46 -38.73
N GLU A 391 -2.47 -10.40 -39.42
CA GLU A 391 -3.34 -9.22 -39.46
C GLU A 391 -3.97 -8.95 -38.08
N LEU A 392 -4.51 -9.98 -37.43
CA LEU A 392 -5.06 -9.85 -36.08
C LEU A 392 -3.96 -9.51 -35.06
N LEU A 393 -2.77 -10.12 -35.19
CA LEU A 393 -1.63 -9.76 -34.35
C LEU A 393 -1.26 -8.27 -34.52
N GLY A 394 -1.19 -7.77 -35.75
CA GLY A 394 -0.92 -6.35 -36.01
C GLY A 394 -1.95 -5.43 -35.35
N HIS A 395 -3.24 -5.75 -35.49
CA HIS A 395 -4.33 -5.00 -34.84
C HIS A 395 -4.18 -4.96 -33.32
N VAL A 396 -3.93 -6.12 -32.70
CA VAL A 396 -3.82 -6.24 -31.24
C VAL A 396 -2.60 -5.49 -30.71
N LEU A 397 -1.48 -5.51 -31.43
CA LEU A 397 -0.28 -4.75 -31.07
C LEU A 397 -0.57 -3.24 -30.95
N ASP A 398 -1.23 -2.66 -31.95
CA ASP A 398 -1.59 -1.24 -31.94
C ASP A 398 -2.55 -0.91 -30.79
N ARG A 399 -3.52 -1.79 -30.52
CA ARG A 399 -4.48 -1.60 -29.42
C ARG A 399 -3.86 -1.70 -28.05
N LEU A 400 -2.93 -2.63 -27.84
CA LEU A 400 -2.19 -2.76 -26.57
C LEU A 400 -1.34 -1.52 -26.30
N MET A 401 -0.63 -1.03 -27.33
CA MET A 401 0.15 0.21 -27.20
C MET A 401 -0.75 1.41 -26.90
N ALA A 402 -1.90 1.53 -27.58
CA ALA A 402 -2.88 2.58 -27.32
C ALA A 402 -3.53 2.49 -25.93
N ALA A 403 -3.70 1.27 -25.40
CA ALA A 403 -4.21 1.02 -24.04
C ALA A 403 -3.16 1.25 -22.94
N GLY A 404 -1.93 1.64 -23.30
CA GLY A 404 -0.90 2.04 -22.35
C GLY A 404 0.11 0.94 -21.99
N ALA A 405 0.24 -0.11 -22.79
CA ALA A 405 1.37 -1.03 -22.66
C ALA A 405 2.70 -0.26 -22.78
N LEU A 406 3.67 -0.62 -21.94
CA LEU A 406 5.02 -0.05 -21.96
C LEU A 406 5.84 -0.56 -23.16
N ASP A 407 5.60 -1.80 -23.54
CA ASP A 407 6.22 -2.47 -24.69
C ASP A 407 5.39 -3.70 -25.09
N VAL A 408 5.42 -4.05 -26.38
CA VAL A 408 4.74 -5.23 -26.92
C VAL A 408 5.65 -5.92 -27.92
N THR A 409 5.92 -7.21 -27.71
CA THR A 409 6.82 -7.98 -28.57
C THR A 409 6.20 -9.28 -29.04
N LEU A 410 6.54 -9.67 -30.27
CA LEU A 410 6.20 -10.96 -30.85
C LEU A 410 7.48 -11.73 -31.14
N THR A 411 7.62 -12.90 -30.54
CA THR A 411 8.71 -13.83 -30.85
C THR A 411 8.14 -15.01 -31.64
N PRO A 412 8.61 -15.31 -32.86
CA PRO A 412 8.24 -16.54 -33.57
C PRO A 412 8.65 -17.76 -32.76
N THR A 413 7.78 -18.76 -32.67
CA THR A 413 8.03 -20.02 -31.94
C THR A 413 7.49 -21.21 -32.73
N GLN A 414 8.18 -22.33 -32.60
CA GLN A 414 7.64 -23.63 -32.98
C GLN A 414 6.81 -24.18 -31.82
N MET A 415 5.56 -24.56 -32.08
CA MET A 415 4.63 -25.12 -31.09
C MET A 415 4.32 -26.61 -31.39
N LYS A 416 3.57 -27.26 -30.50
CA LYS A 416 3.18 -28.68 -30.61
C LYS A 416 2.52 -28.97 -31.97
N LYS A 417 2.59 -30.23 -32.40
CA LYS A 417 2.06 -30.68 -33.70
C LYS A 417 2.70 -29.97 -34.91
N GLY A 418 3.94 -29.48 -34.76
CA GLY A 418 4.67 -28.83 -35.84
C GLY A 418 4.09 -27.47 -36.26
N ARG A 419 3.23 -26.84 -35.43
CA ARG A 419 2.58 -25.59 -35.78
C ARG A 419 3.51 -24.39 -35.56
N PRO A 420 3.74 -23.54 -36.58
CA PRO A 420 4.36 -22.25 -36.36
C PRO A 420 3.41 -21.35 -35.58
N GLY A 421 3.94 -20.58 -34.63
CA GLY A 421 3.17 -19.66 -33.80
C GLY A 421 4.02 -18.49 -33.33
N HIS A 422 3.43 -17.66 -32.47
CA HIS A 422 4.10 -16.52 -31.85
C HIS A 422 3.90 -16.53 -30.34
N ARG A 423 4.94 -16.16 -29.61
CA ARG A 423 4.83 -15.74 -28.21
C ARG A 423 4.64 -14.24 -28.21
N LEU A 424 3.48 -13.81 -27.74
CA LEU A 424 3.19 -12.41 -27.45
C LEU A 424 3.62 -12.12 -26.01
N ALA A 425 4.42 -11.07 -25.82
CA ALA A 425 4.79 -10.56 -24.52
C ALA A 425 4.47 -9.07 -24.43
N VAL A 426 3.65 -8.70 -23.44
CA VAL A 426 3.20 -7.34 -23.16
C VAL A 426 3.79 -6.90 -21.83
N MET A 427 4.56 -5.82 -21.83
CA MET A 427 5.07 -5.20 -20.60
C MET A 427 4.13 -4.08 -20.17
N ALA A 428 3.70 -4.09 -18.92
CA ALA A 428 2.76 -3.13 -18.36
C ALA A 428 3.22 -2.59 -17.00
N LEU A 429 2.72 -1.42 -16.61
CA LEU A 429 2.73 -1.05 -15.19
C LEU A 429 1.79 -1.98 -14.42
N PRO A 430 2.09 -2.32 -13.15
CA PRO A 430 1.25 -3.24 -12.36
C PRO A 430 -0.23 -2.81 -12.32
N ALA A 431 -0.50 -1.51 -12.20
CA ALA A 431 -1.85 -0.95 -12.17
C ALA A 431 -2.62 -1.07 -13.49
N GLN A 432 -1.93 -1.33 -14.61
CA GLN A 432 -2.53 -1.49 -15.94
C GLN A 432 -2.59 -2.95 -16.40
N ALA A 433 -1.99 -3.86 -15.63
CA ALA A 433 -1.83 -5.25 -16.04
C ALA A 433 -3.18 -5.96 -16.22
N ASP A 434 -4.14 -5.73 -15.32
CA ASP A 434 -5.47 -6.37 -15.40
C ASP A 434 -6.25 -5.89 -16.64
N ALA A 435 -6.26 -4.58 -16.90
CA ALA A 435 -6.95 -4.02 -18.06
C ALA A 435 -6.35 -4.51 -19.40
N LEU A 436 -5.04 -4.71 -19.46
CA LEU A 436 -4.38 -5.26 -20.65
C LEU A 436 -4.59 -6.77 -20.79
N GLU A 437 -4.69 -7.49 -19.68
CA GLU A 437 -5.07 -8.91 -19.64
C GLU A 437 -6.49 -9.13 -20.18
N ASP A 438 -7.45 -8.31 -19.73
CA ASP A 438 -8.83 -8.33 -20.22
C ASP A 438 -8.89 -8.05 -21.73
N LEU A 439 -8.11 -7.08 -22.22
CA LEU A 439 -8.00 -6.79 -23.64
C LEU A 439 -7.47 -7.99 -24.42
N LEU A 440 -6.44 -8.67 -23.92
CA LEU A 440 -5.89 -9.86 -24.57
C LEU A 440 -6.92 -10.99 -24.67
N PHE A 441 -7.70 -11.25 -23.61
CA PHE A 441 -8.77 -12.25 -23.66
C PHE A 441 -9.92 -11.87 -24.59
N ALA A 442 -10.23 -10.57 -24.71
CA ALA A 442 -11.28 -10.09 -25.61
C ALA A 442 -10.88 -10.21 -27.09
N GLU A 443 -9.61 -9.95 -27.42
CA GLU A 443 -9.14 -9.87 -28.81
C GLU A 443 -8.53 -11.17 -29.35
N LEU A 444 -8.04 -12.06 -28.48
CA LEU A 444 -7.29 -13.24 -28.88
C LEU A 444 -7.97 -14.52 -28.40
N PRO A 445 -7.87 -15.63 -29.16
CA PRO A 445 -8.43 -16.93 -28.78
C PRO A 445 -7.58 -17.65 -27.71
N THR A 446 -6.78 -16.91 -26.94
CA THR A 446 -5.94 -17.51 -25.91
C THR A 446 -6.78 -17.97 -24.73
N LEU A 447 -6.45 -19.14 -24.19
CA LEU A 447 -7.10 -19.69 -23.00
C LEU A 447 -6.37 -19.34 -21.70
N GLY A 448 -5.21 -18.69 -21.79
CA GLY A 448 -4.42 -18.38 -20.62
C GLY A 448 -3.26 -17.43 -20.89
N ILE A 449 -3.04 -16.54 -19.92
CA ILE A 449 -1.98 -15.55 -19.91
C ILE A 449 -1.13 -15.81 -18.68
N ARG A 450 0.19 -15.86 -18.85
CA ARG A 450 1.14 -15.96 -17.75
C ARG A 450 1.54 -14.56 -17.32
N ARG A 451 1.56 -14.32 -16.01
CA ARG A 451 1.93 -13.03 -15.43
C ARG A 451 3.25 -13.15 -14.68
N HIS A 452 4.20 -12.27 -15.01
CA HIS A 452 5.50 -12.21 -14.36
C HIS A 452 5.72 -10.81 -13.78
N PRO A 453 5.54 -10.62 -12.46
CA PRO A 453 6.01 -9.42 -11.78
C PRO A 453 7.54 -9.35 -11.86
N MET A 454 8.07 -8.24 -12.33
CA MET A 454 9.50 -8.02 -12.51
C MET A 454 9.90 -6.63 -12.02
N THR A 455 11.16 -6.51 -11.60
CA THR A 455 11.80 -5.22 -11.34
C THR A 455 12.63 -4.83 -12.55
N ARG A 456 12.59 -3.56 -12.93
CA ARG A 456 13.42 -2.99 -13.99
C ARG A 456 14.17 -1.76 -13.48
N ALA A 457 15.42 -1.62 -13.93
CA ALA A 457 16.19 -0.38 -13.75
C ALA A 457 15.98 0.55 -14.95
N VAL A 458 15.58 1.78 -14.67
CA VAL A 458 15.28 2.81 -15.65
C VAL A 458 16.13 4.04 -15.37
N LEU A 459 16.75 4.59 -16.40
CA LEU A 459 17.46 5.87 -16.29
C LEU A 459 16.45 7.01 -16.18
N GLU A 460 16.80 8.03 -15.39
CA GLU A 460 16.00 9.25 -15.33
C GLU A 460 15.98 9.93 -16.69
N ARG A 461 14.79 10.39 -17.10
CA ARG A 461 14.60 11.07 -18.35
C ARG A 461 13.57 12.18 -18.22
N ALA A 462 13.83 13.30 -18.87
CA ALA A 462 12.92 14.44 -18.95
C ALA A 462 12.60 14.77 -20.42
N PRO A 463 11.35 15.12 -20.74
CA PRO A 463 11.03 15.64 -22.07
C PRO A 463 11.77 16.96 -22.27
N VAL A 464 12.37 17.13 -23.44
CA VAL A 464 13.05 18.36 -23.85
C VAL A 464 12.68 18.71 -25.27
N THR A 465 12.78 19.98 -25.62
CA THR A 465 12.72 20.44 -27.01
C THR A 465 14.14 20.74 -27.46
N VAL A 466 14.51 20.21 -28.62
CA VAL A 466 15.85 20.38 -29.20
C VAL A 466 15.72 21.26 -30.43
N ASP A 467 16.46 22.37 -30.46
CA ASP A 467 16.53 23.22 -31.65
C ASP A 467 17.35 22.53 -32.73
N THR A 468 16.76 22.35 -33.91
CA THR A 468 17.39 21.67 -35.04
C THR A 468 17.28 22.49 -36.33
N PRO A 469 18.05 22.17 -37.37
CA PRO A 469 17.88 22.78 -38.70
C PRO A 469 16.49 22.60 -39.33
N PHE A 470 15.67 21.70 -38.77
CA PHE A 470 14.29 21.42 -39.20
C PHE A 470 13.25 22.07 -38.28
N GLY A 471 13.69 22.95 -37.37
CA GLY A 471 12.87 23.54 -36.31
C GLY A 471 13.01 22.79 -34.98
N PRO A 472 12.25 23.21 -33.95
CA PRO A 472 12.25 22.58 -32.65
C PRO A 472 11.64 21.17 -32.74
N LEU A 473 12.39 20.15 -32.30
CA LEU A 473 11.94 18.76 -32.28
C LEU A 473 11.87 18.22 -30.85
N ALA A 474 10.86 17.41 -30.57
CA ALA A 474 10.73 16.73 -29.29
C ALA A 474 11.86 15.72 -29.07
N GLY A 475 12.39 15.70 -27.85
CA GLY A 475 13.47 14.82 -27.44
C GLY A 475 13.38 14.44 -25.97
N LYS A 476 14.36 13.66 -25.51
CA LYS A 476 14.53 13.22 -24.14
C LYS A 476 15.94 13.52 -23.68
N ALA A 477 16.08 14.29 -22.61
CA ALA A 477 17.30 14.33 -21.83
C ALA A 477 17.33 13.09 -20.94
N VAL A 478 18.41 12.32 -20.99
CA VAL A 478 18.59 11.08 -20.22
C VAL A 478 19.82 11.25 -19.34
N THR A 479 19.64 11.10 -18.03
CA THR A 479 20.72 11.18 -17.04
C THR A 479 21.33 9.80 -16.86
N ALA A 480 22.64 9.69 -17.06
CA ALA A 480 23.39 8.47 -16.84
C ALA A 480 23.76 8.31 -15.35
N PRO A 481 24.17 7.09 -14.92
CA PRO A 481 24.52 6.82 -13.53
C PRO A 481 25.73 7.62 -13.01
N ASP A 482 26.58 8.13 -13.91
CA ASP A 482 27.73 8.99 -13.60
C ASP A 482 27.37 10.48 -13.52
N GLY A 483 26.08 10.83 -13.68
CA GLY A 483 25.59 12.20 -13.67
C GLY A 483 25.68 12.91 -15.02
N SER A 484 26.28 12.30 -16.05
CA SER A 484 26.29 12.88 -17.38
C SER A 484 24.88 12.86 -18.00
N ALA A 485 24.55 13.90 -18.76
CA ALA A 485 23.28 13.99 -19.47
C ALA A 485 23.51 13.84 -20.97
N ARG A 486 22.67 13.06 -21.64
CA ARG A 486 22.62 12.97 -23.09
C ARG A 486 21.22 13.29 -23.59
N THR A 487 21.14 13.94 -24.75
CA THR A 487 19.86 14.24 -25.39
C THR A 487 19.65 13.32 -26.58
N SER A 488 18.43 12.80 -26.72
CA SER A 488 18.01 11.99 -27.87
C SER A 488 16.74 12.58 -28.48
N ILE A 489 16.70 12.80 -29.79
CA ILE A 489 15.51 13.30 -30.49
C ILE A 489 14.57 12.12 -30.77
N GLU A 490 13.28 12.28 -30.48
CA GLU A 490 12.30 11.22 -30.65
C GLU A 490 12.18 10.78 -32.12
N PHE A 491 11.95 9.48 -32.34
CA PHE A 491 11.83 8.92 -33.70
C PHE A 491 10.66 9.55 -34.47
N GLU A 492 9.48 9.65 -33.85
CA GLU A 492 8.30 10.23 -34.51
C GLU A 492 8.50 11.71 -34.85
N ALA A 493 9.18 12.49 -34.00
CA ALA A 493 9.52 13.87 -34.31
C ALA A 493 10.41 13.97 -35.57
N ARG A 494 11.40 13.09 -35.70
CA ARG A 494 12.28 13.03 -36.90
C ARG A 494 11.52 12.56 -38.13
N ARG A 495 10.61 11.59 -37.99
CA ARG A 495 9.75 11.08 -39.07
C ARG A 495 8.80 12.16 -39.58
N GLN A 496 8.17 12.91 -38.68
CA GLN A 496 7.29 14.03 -39.03
C GLN A 496 8.07 15.16 -39.71
N ALA A 497 9.25 15.51 -39.18
CA ALA A 497 10.14 16.48 -39.81
C ALA A 497 10.52 16.05 -41.24
N ALA A 498 10.90 14.79 -41.43
CA ALA A 498 11.23 14.20 -42.73
C ALA A 498 10.07 14.32 -43.73
N ALA A 499 8.85 13.99 -43.30
CA ALA A 499 7.65 14.14 -44.12
C ALA A 499 7.37 15.60 -44.49
N ALA A 500 7.49 16.52 -43.53
CA ALA A 500 7.22 17.94 -43.74
C ALA A 500 8.18 18.60 -44.75
N VAL A 501 9.45 18.18 -44.76
CA VAL A 501 10.46 18.70 -45.68
C VAL A 501 10.66 17.87 -46.95
N GLY A 502 9.91 16.77 -47.10
CA GLY A 502 10.01 15.87 -48.24
C GLY A 502 11.36 15.16 -48.39
N LEU A 503 12.09 14.94 -47.28
CA LEU A 503 13.38 14.24 -47.29
C LEU A 503 13.25 12.83 -46.72
N PRO A 504 14.03 11.86 -47.20
CA PRO A 504 14.19 10.58 -46.52
C PRO A 504 14.69 10.77 -45.08
N LEU A 505 14.14 10.00 -44.13
CA LEU A 505 14.53 10.05 -42.71
C LEU A 505 16.04 9.92 -42.50
N ARG A 506 16.73 9.06 -43.28
CA ARG A 506 18.19 8.93 -43.25
C ARG A 506 18.92 10.26 -43.45
N LEU A 507 18.45 11.11 -44.38
CA LEU A 507 19.07 12.41 -44.64
C LEU A 507 18.76 13.44 -43.53
N VAL A 508 17.61 13.31 -42.88
CA VAL A 508 17.28 14.09 -41.68
C VAL A 508 18.23 13.71 -40.55
N ASP A 509 18.41 12.41 -40.28
CA ASP A 509 19.33 11.91 -39.25
C ASP A 509 20.78 12.36 -39.50
N GLU A 510 21.26 12.30 -40.75
CA GLU A 510 22.60 12.78 -41.13
C GLU A 510 22.79 14.27 -40.84
N ARG A 511 21.76 15.09 -41.10
CA ARG A 511 21.80 16.54 -40.86
C ARG A 511 21.64 16.90 -39.38
N LEU A 512 20.96 16.07 -38.60
CA LEU A 512 20.87 16.22 -37.14
C LEU A 512 22.17 15.82 -36.43
N ALA A 513 22.92 14.86 -36.99
CA ALA A 513 24.20 14.41 -36.46
C ALA A 513 25.38 15.33 -36.84
N ALA A 514 25.21 16.21 -37.83
CA ALA A 514 26.23 17.16 -38.23
C ALA A 514 26.45 18.22 -37.13
N PRO A 515 27.70 18.53 -36.74
CA PRO A 515 27.97 19.55 -35.75
C PRO A 515 27.43 20.90 -36.22
N ILE A 516 26.53 21.49 -35.43
CA ILE A 516 26.01 22.83 -35.67
C ILE A 516 27.18 23.82 -35.54
N PRO A 517 27.53 24.62 -36.58
CA PRO A 517 28.55 25.65 -36.43
C PRO A 517 28.07 26.67 -35.39
N PRO A 518 28.95 27.15 -34.48
CA PRO A 518 28.55 28.09 -33.44
C PRO A 518 27.96 29.35 -34.09
N MET A 519 26.74 29.73 -33.68
CA MET A 519 26.13 30.98 -34.09
C MET A 519 26.98 32.15 -33.58
N ALA A 520 27.55 32.92 -34.49
CA ALA A 520 28.24 34.15 -34.17
C ALA A 520 27.23 35.20 -33.67
N GLY A 521 27.48 35.73 -32.46
CA GLY A 521 26.93 37.01 -32.03
C GLY A 521 26.04 36.98 -30.80
N GLN A 522 26.64 36.78 -29.63
CA GLN A 522 26.26 37.54 -28.42
C GLN A 522 27.55 37.96 -27.71
N PRO A 523 27.74 39.25 -27.37
CA PRO A 523 28.93 39.71 -26.68
C PRO A 523 28.89 39.20 -25.23
N ALA A 524 29.97 38.56 -24.79
CA ALA A 524 30.15 38.16 -23.41
C ALA A 524 30.14 39.41 -22.51
N ALA A 525 29.21 39.47 -21.57
CA ALA A 525 29.22 40.45 -20.49
C ALA A 525 30.53 40.29 -19.69
N GLY A 526 31.28 41.38 -19.58
CA GLY A 526 32.57 41.42 -18.92
C GLY A 526 32.46 41.07 -17.43
N SER A 527 33.44 40.31 -16.96
CA SER A 527 33.74 40.17 -15.53
C SER A 527 35.08 40.89 -15.26
N PRO A 528 35.20 41.63 -14.14
CA PRO A 528 36.28 42.58 -13.96
C PRO A 528 37.60 41.90 -13.60
N ALA A 529 38.67 42.55 -14.04
CA ALA A 529 40.04 42.19 -13.75
C ALA A 529 40.34 42.16 -12.24
N ALA A 530 41.06 41.12 -11.80
CA ALA A 530 41.79 41.13 -10.55
C ALA A 530 43.22 40.60 -10.80
N GLY A 531 44.17 41.51 -10.59
CA GLY A 531 45.61 41.38 -10.34
C GLY A 531 46.32 40.04 -10.48
N SER A 532 47.31 40.03 -11.36
CA SER A 532 48.60 39.34 -11.17
C SER A 532 49.35 39.95 -9.95
N PRO A 533 50.40 39.33 -9.35
CA PRO A 533 51.56 38.86 -10.11
C PRO A 533 52.38 37.64 -9.58
N ALA A 534 53.25 37.17 -10.49
CA ALA A 534 54.56 36.52 -10.26
C ALA A 534 54.56 35.07 -9.71
N ALA A 535 55.44 34.15 -10.11
CA ALA A 535 56.74 34.20 -10.78
C ALA A 535 57.05 32.84 -11.46
N GLY A 536 58.00 32.83 -12.41
CA GLY A 536 58.77 31.61 -12.76
C GLY A 536 58.84 31.23 -14.24
N SER A 537 59.73 31.87 -15.00
CA SER A 537 60.30 31.39 -16.27
C SER A 537 61.66 30.69 -15.99
N PRO A 538 62.40 30.14 -16.99
CA PRO A 538 62.04 29.25 -18.10
C PRO A 538 63.11 28.13 -18.34
N ALA A 539 62.84 27.17 -19.23
CA ALA A 539 63.87 26.39 -19.97
C ALA A 539 63.20 25.78 -21.22
N ALA A 540 63.47 26.20 -22.47
CA ALA A 540 64.62 25.91 -23.35
C ALA A 540 64.94 24.39 -23.46
N GLY A 541 64.92 23.69 -24.60
CA GLY A 541 64.60 24.02 -25.99
C GLY A 541 64.84 22.82 -26.95
N SER A 542 64.34 22.94 -28.19
CA SER A 542 64.82 22.33 -29.45
C SER A 542 64.51 20.83 -29.78
N PRO A 543 64.64 20.35 -31.06
CA PRO A 543 63.58 20.45 -32.07
C PRO A 543 63.33 19.17 -32.93
N ALA A 544 62.35 19.28 -33.85
CA ALA A 544 62.21 18.60 -35.15
C ALA A 544 61.69 17.14 -35.24
N ALA A 545 60.55 16.97 -35.93
CA ALA A 545 60.40 16.00 -37.03
C ALA A 545 59.10 16.26 -37.84
N ARG A 546 59.27 16.69 -39.10
CA ARG A 546 58.23 16.69 -40.15
C ARG A 546 57.95 15.24 -40.57
N LYS A 547 56.69 14.89 -40.81
CA LYS A 547 56.31 13.74 -41.66
C LYS A 547 55.34 14.19 -42.75
N HIS A 548 55.71 13.86 -43.99
CA HIS A 548 54.97 14.07 -45.23
C HIS A 548 53.75 13.14 -45.34
N ALA A 549 52.68 13.67 -45.94
CA ALA A 549 51.58 12.90 -46.51
C ALA A 549 51.91 12.48 -47.96
N PRO A 550 51.50 11.29 -48.44
CA PRO A 550 51.70 10.87 -49.82
C PRO A 550 50.66 11.49 -50.78
N ARG A 551 51.11 11.83 -52.00
CA ARG A 551 50.28 12.30 -53.11
C ARG A 551 49.53 11.13 -53.79
N PRO A 552 48.28 11.34 -54.26
CA PRO A 552 47.52 10.34 -55.00
C PRO A 552 48.04 10.10 -56.43
N SER A 553 47.71 8.92 -56.95
CA SER A 553 48.28 8.29 -58.14
C SER A 553 47.69 8.83 -59.47
N PRO A 554 48.35 8.60 -60.62
CA PRO A 554 47.97 9.17 -61.93
C PRO A 554 46.61 8.73 -62.51
N ARG A 555 45.92 7.76 -61.89
CA ARG A 555 44.60 7.27 -62.34
C ARG A 555 43.42 8.15 -61.89
N GLU A 556 43.58 8.93 -60.82
CA GLU A 556 42.49 9.74 -60.26
C GLU A 556 42.33 11.13 -60.91
N ARG A 557 43.29 11.55 -61.76
CA ARG A 557 43.22 12.85 -62.48
C ARG A 557 42.45 12.79 -63.81
N LYS A 558 41.97 11.63 -64.24
CA LYS A 558 41.38 11.44 -65.58
C LYS A 558 39.85 11.35 -65.60
N GLU A 559 39.18 11.15 -64.45
CA GLU A 559 37.72 11.11 -64.37
C GLU A 559 37.10 12.45 -63.92
N GLU A 560 37.82 13.26 -63.15
CA GLU A 560 37.37 14.61 -62.74
C GLU A 560 37.33 15.64 -63.88
N ARG A 561 38.05 15.40 -64.99
CA ARG A 561 38.06 16.30 -66.16
C ARG A 561 36.93 16.05 -67.17
N HIS A 562 36.15 14.97 -67.03
CA HIS A 562 35.07 14.64 -67.97
C HIS A 562 33.65 14.99 -67.47
N ALA A 563 33.48 15.26 -66.16
CA ALA A 563 32.20 15.65 -65.59
C ALA A 563 31.93 17.18 -65.62
N ALA A 564 32.96 18.02 -65.77
CA ALA A 564 32.83 19.48 -65.75
C ALA A 564 32.51 20.14 -67.12
N ARG A 565 32.18 19.36 -68.17
CA ARG A 565 31.90 19.89 -69.52
C ARG A 565 30.50 19.54 -70.07
N LYS A 566 29.53 19.18 -69.21
CA LYS A 566 28.16 18.84 -69.65
C LYS A 566 27.00 19.43 -68.82
N LYS A 567 27.23 20.55 -68.12
CA LYS A 567 26.16 21.46 -67.65
C LYS A 567 26.61 22.91 -67.80
N ARG A 568 26.56 23.38 -69.03
CA ARG A 568 26.29 24.77 -69.40
C ARG A 568 25.04 24.74 -70.27
#